data_AF-A0A2K4GAS6-F1
#
_entry.id   AF-A0A2K4GAS6-F1
#
_cell.length_a   1.000
_cell.length_b   1.000
_cell.length_c   1.000
_cell.angle_alpha   90.00
_cell.angle_beta   90.00
_cell.angle_gamma   90.00
#
_symmetry.space_group_name_H-M   'P 1'
#
loop_
_entity.id
_entity.type
_entity.pdbx_description
1 polymer ?
#
loop_
_entity_poly.entity_id
_entity_poly.type
_entity_poly.pdbx_seq_one_letter_code
_entity_poly.pdbx_strand_id
1 'polypeptide(L)'
;MTRIGTPLSPTATRVLLCGCGELGKEVVIELQRLGVEVIAVDRYADAPAMQVAHRSHVINMLDGAALRAVIEAEKPHFIVPEIEAIATATLVELEAEGFTVIPTARAAQLTMNREGIRRLAAEELDLPTSPYHFADTFEDYRKAVDDLGFPCVVKPVMSSSGKGQSLLRSVDDVQNAWDYAQEGGRAGKGRVIIEGFIDFDYEITLLTVRHVGGTTFCAPVGHRQEKGDYQESWQPQAMSPIALAESERVAKAVTEALGGRGLFGVELFIKGDQVWFSEVSPRPHDTGLVTLISQDLSQFALHARAILGLPIPLIRQFGPSASAVILVEGQSTQTAFANLGAALAEPDTALRLFGKPEVNGQRRMGVALARDESIETARAKATRASQAVVVEL
;
A
#
# COMPACT_ATOMS: atom_id res chain seq x y z
N MET A 1 25.48 -4.71 17.09
CA MET A 1 25.71 -3.70 16.04
C MET A 1 25.16 -4.28 14.74
N THR A 2 24.33 -3.54 14.00
CA THR A 2 23.77 -4.00 12.72
C THR A 2 24.91 -4.27 11.73
N ARG A 3 24.96 -5.46 11.14
CA ARG A 3 25.96 -5.86 10.13
C ARG A 3 25.25 -6.12 8.81
N ILE A 4 25.67 -5.41 7.76
CA ILE A 4 25.24 -5.65 6.38
C ILE A 4 26.46 -6.17 5.62
N GLY A 5 26.36 -7.36 5.03
CA GLY A 5 27.43 -7.89 4.20
C GLY A 5 27.21 -7.63 2.72
N THR A 6 28.25 -7.81 1.92
CA THR A 6 28.27 -7.47 0.49
C THR A 6 27.44 -8.46 -0.33
N PRO A 7 26.61 -8.00 -1.29
CA PRO A 7 25.76 -8.89 -2.06
C PRO A 7 26.62 -9.81 -2.95
N LEU A 8 26.09 -10.99 -3.30
CA LEU A 8 26.76 -12.01 -4.09
C LEU A 8 28.02 -12.59 -3.42
N SER A 9 28.16 -12.39 -2.11
CA SER A 9 29.25 -12.94 -1.30
C SER A 9 28.70 -13.86 -0.20
N PRO A 10 29.54 -14.72 0.41
CA PRO A 10 29.15 -15.54 1.56
C PRO A 10 28.65 -14.73 2.77
N THR A 11 28.93 -13.42 2.81
CA THR A 11 28.50 -12.53 3.91
C THR A 11 27.21 -11.77 3.63
N ALA A 12 26.63 -11.89 2.43
CA ALA A 12 25.51 -11.09 1.96
C ALA A 12 24.33 -11.09 2.94
N THR A 13 23.79 -9.90 3.20
CA THR A 13 22.45 -9.76 3.77
C THR A 13 21.44 -9.88 2.63
N ARG A 14 20.49 -10.82 2.75
CA ARG A 14 19.54 -11.18 1.70
C ARG A 14 18.12 -10.78 2.07
N VAL A 15 17.43 -10.10 1.18
CA VAL A 15 16.00 -9.78 1.27
C VAL A 15 15.28 -10.42 0.10
N LEU A 16 14.19 -11.14 0.38
CA LEU A 16 13.30 -11.69 -0.64
C LEU A 16 12.00 -10.88 -0.63
N LEU A 17 11.65 -10.24 -1.74
CA LEU A 17 10.36 -9.57 -1.91
C LEU A 17 9.33 -10.51 -2.52
N CYS A 18 8.14 -10.55 -1.93
CA CYS A 18 6.98 -11.27 -2.47
C CYS A 18 5.96 -10.24 -3.01
N GLY A 19 5.89 -10.10 -4.32
CA GLY A 19 5.25 -8.96 -4.98
C GLY A 19 6.32 -7.96 -5.41
N CYS A 20 6.35 -7.67 -6.70
CA CYS A 20 7.41 -6.91 -7.37
C CYS A 20 6.84 -5.76 -8.19
N GLY A 21 5.78 -5.12 -7.69
CA GLY A 21 5.20 -3.93 -8.27
C GLY A 21 6.10 -2.69 -8.15
N GLU A 22 5.53 -1.53 -8.45
CA GLU A 22 6.23 -0.24 -8.40
C GLU A 22 6.73 0.15 -7.01
N LEU A 23 6.01 -0.22 -5.94
CA LEU A 23 6.44 0.08 -4.58
C LEU A 23 7.61 -0.83 -4.19
N GLY A 24 7.51 -2.12 -4.54
CA GLY A 24 8.61 -3.08 -4.41
C GLY A 24 9.86 -2.60 -5.14
N LYS A 25 9.74 -2.03 -6.35
CA LYS A 25 10.86 -1.49 -7.12
C LYS A 25 11.65 -0.44 -6.34
N GLU A 26 10.97 0.52 -5.73
CA GLU A 26 11.63 1.55 -4.92
C GLU A 26 12.23 0.98 -3.64
N VAL A 27 11.59 -0.01 -2.98
CA VAL A 27 12.20 -0.72 -1.84
C VAL A 27 13.50 -1.43 -2.26
N VAL A 28 13.51 -2.12 -3.41
CA VAL A 28 14.71 -2.77 -3.93
C VAL A 28 15.83 -1.76 -4.18
N ILE A 29 15.52 -0.60 -4.76
CA ILE A 29 16.51 0.48 -5.00
C ILE A 29 17.14 0.94 -3.68
N GLU A 30 16.34 1.15 -2.62
CA GLU A 30 16.85 1.60 -1.33
C GLU A 30 17.67 0.51 -0.61
N LEU A 31 17.30 -0.75 -0.77
CA LEU A 31 18.09 -1.89 -0.29
C LEU A 31 19.42 -2.03 -1.05
N GLN A 32 19.40 -1.89 -2.38
CA GLN A 32 20.58 -1.89 -3.23
C GLN A 32 21.58 -0.80 -2.84
N ARG A 33 21.10 0.42 -2.54
CA ARG A 33 21.92 1.54 -2.05
C ARG A 33 22.69 1.21 -0.75
N LEU A 34 22.20 0.25 0.03
CA LEU A 34 22.83 -0.22 1.26
C LEU A 34 23.65 -1.50 1.08
N GLY A 35 23.80 -2.01 -0.15
CA GLY A 35 24.52 -3.24 -0.44
C GLY A 35 23.78 -4.50 0.02
N VAL A 36 22.45 -4.46 0.08
CA VAL A 36 21.64 -5.64 0.37
C VAL A 36 21.43 -6.44 -0.90
N GLU A 37 21.59 -7.76 -0.82
CA GLU A 37 21.26 -8.69 -1.90
C GLU A 37 19.75 -8.90 -1.93
N VAL A 38 19.15 -8.72 -3.11
CA VAL A 38 17.69 -8.71 -3.25
C VAL A 38 17.23 -9.74 -4.26
N ILE A 39 16.29 -10.57 -3.83
CA ILE A 39 15.61 -11.58 -4.64
C ILE A 39 14.15 -11.14 -4.83
N ALA A 40 13.72 -11.03 -6.09
CA ALA A 40 12.39 -10.56 -6.44
C ALA A 40 11.48 -11.73 -6.86
N VAL A 41 10.36 -11.93 -6.18
CA VAL A 41 9.39 -12.99 -6.49
C VAL A 41 8.04 -12.38 -6.89
N ASP A 42 7.49 -12.78 -8.03
CA ASP A 42 6.17 -12.36 -8.50
C ASP A 42 5.48 -13.48 -9.30
N ARG A 43 4.21 -13.28 -9.66
CA ARG A 43 3.42 -14.19 -10.51
C ARG A 43 3.70 -14.04 -12.01
N TYR A 44 4.44 -13.00 -12.41
CA TYR A 44 4.77 -12.73 -13.81
C TYR A 44 6.22 -12.25 -13.97
N ALA A 45 6.78 -12.49 -15.15
CA ALA A 45 8.16 -12.10 -15.48
C ALA A 45 8.30 -10.58 -15.67
N ASP A 46 9.54 -10.08 -15.55
CA ASP A 46 9.89 -8.67 -15.83
C ASP A 46 9.09 -7.64 -15.02
N ALA A 47 8.56 -8.04 -13.87
CA ALA A 47 7.87 -7.15 -12.95
C ALA A 47 8.80 -5.98 -12.53
N PRO A 48 8.25 -4.78 -12.25
CA PRO A 48 9.04 -3.58 -11.97
C PRO A 48 10.23 -3.78 -11.02
N ALA A 49 10.06 -4.51 -9.93
CA ALA A 49 11.12 -4.74 -8.95
C ALA A 49 12.18 -5.78 -9.41
N MET A 50 11.82 -6.71 -10.31
CA MET A 50 12.77 -7.68 -10.88
C MET A 50 13.84 -6.99 -11.73
N GLN A 51 13.49 -5.88 -12.40
CA GLN A 51 14.39 -5.10 -13.26
C GLN A 51 15.58 -4.49 -12.53
N VAL A 52 15.47 -4.38 -11.20
CA VAL A 52 16.49 -3.82 -10.31
C VAL A 52 16.88 -4.80 -9.20
N ALA A 53 16.47 -6.06 -9.26
CA ALA A 53 16.87 -7.09 -8.29
C ALA A 53 18.17 -7.78 -8.72
N HIS A 54 18.82 -8.52 -7.80
CA HIS A 54 19.99 -9.32 -8.16
C HIS A 54 19.58 -10.57 -8.93
N ARG A 55 18.45 -11.18 -8.54
CA ARG A 55 17.84 -12.35 -9.17
C ARG A 55 16.32 -12.32 -8.96
N SER A 56 15.58 -13.08 -9.75
CA SER A 56 14.13 -13.18 -9.63
C SER A 56 13.59 -14.59 -9.84
N HIS A 57 12.38 -14.84 -9.32
CA HIS A 57 11.62 -16.06 -9.51
C HIS A 57 10.18 -15.73 -9.90
N VAL A 58 9.62 -16.53 -10.81
CA VAL A 58 8.22 -16.42 -11.24
C VAL A 58 7.45 -17.62 -10.73
N ILE A 59 6.60 -17.42 -9.73
CA ILE A 59 5.80 -18.48 -9.10
C ILE A 59 4.38 -18.00 -8.80
N ASN A 60 3.46 -18.94 -8.61
CA ASN A 60 2.20 -18.61 -7.95
C ASN A 60 2.44 -18.45 -6.44
N MET A 61 2.49 -17.21 -5.94
CA MET A 61 2.73 -16.95 -4.51
C MET A 61 1.56 -17.36 -3.59
N LEU A 62 0.40 -17.71 -4.15
CA LEU A 62 -0.70 -18.32 -3.41
C LEU A 62 -0.52 -19.84 -3.22
N ASP A 63 0.42 -20.46 -3.95
CA ASP A 63 0.84 -21.84 -3.71
C ASP A 63 1.90 -21.84 -2.61
N GLY A 64 1.50 -22.27 -1.41
CA GLY A 64 2.38 -22.35 -0.25
C GLY A 64 3.60 -23.24 -0.45
N ALA A 65 3.47 -24.35 -1.19
CA ALA A 65 4.59 -25.24 -1.45
C ALA A 65 5.62 -24.58 -2.39
N ALA A 66 5.15 -23.90 -3.44
CA ALA A 66 6.01 -23.14 -4.35
C ALA A 66 6.71 -21.97 -3.63
N LEU A 67 5.97 -21.22 -2.80
CA LEU A 67 6.51 -20.11 -2.02
C LEU A 67 7.60 -20.58 -1.05
N ARG A 68 7.33 -21.65 -0.28
CA ARG A 68 8.30 -22.26 0.63
C ARG A 68 9.56 -22.71 -0.10
N ALA A 69 9.41 -23.42 -1.23
CA ALA A 69 10.54 -23.94 -1.99
C ALA A 69 11.52 -22.82 -2.43
N VAL A 70 11.01 -21.68 -2.90
CA VAL A 70 11.86 -20.54 -3.29
C VAL A 70 12.55 -19.91 -2.06
N ILE A 71 11.83 -19.74 -0.94
CA ILE A 71 12.38 -19.17 0.29
C ILE A 71 13.50 -20.05 0.86
N GLU A 72 13.29 -21.36 0.91
CA GLU A 72 14.29 -22.32 1.41
C GLU A 72 15.51 -22.42 0.50
N ALA A 73 15.33 -22.25 -0.83
CA ALA A 73 16.42 -22.24 -1.79
C ALA A 73 17.30 -20.98 -1.66
N GLU A 74 16.68 -19.79 -1.55
CA GLU A 74 17.39 -18.50 -1.50
C GLU A 74 17.88 -18.12 -0.09
N LYS A 75 17.32 -18.75 0.95
CA LYS A 75 17.68 -18.55 2.37
C LYS A 75 17.80 -17.06 2.72
N PRO A 76 16.74 -16.26 2.52
CA PRO A 76 16.77 -14.83 2.82
C PRO A 76 16.88 -14.60 4.34
N HIS A 77 17.44 -13.45 4.71
CA HIS A 77 17.40 -12.98 6.09
C HIS A 77 16.04 -12.32 6.41
N PHE A 78 15.41 -11.71 5.40
CA PHE A 78 14.10 -11.08 5.52
C PHE A 78 13.21 -11.46 4.34
N ILE A 79 11.98 -11.83 4.63
CA ILE A 79 10.91 -12.03 3.65
C ILE A 79 10.00 -10.80 3.73
N VAL A 80 9.81 -10.09 2.61
CA VAL A 80 9.07 -8.83 2.54
C VAL A 80 7.86 -8.99 1.62
N PRO A 81 6.67 -9.30 2.16
CA PRO A 81 5.40 -9.22 1.45
C PRO A 81 5.08 -7.79 1.00
N GLU A 82 4.92 -7.58 -0.31
CA GLU A 82 4.55 -6.29 -0.90
C GLU A 82 3.09 -6.27 -1.39
N ILE A 83 2.44 -7.43 -1.49
CA ILE A 83 1.04 -7.53 -1.90
C ILE A 83 0.26 -8.47 -0.97
N GLU A 84 -1.06 -8.40 -1.01
CA GLU A 84 -1.93 -9.26 -0.18
C GLU A 84 -2.15 -10.66 -0.79
N ALA A 85 -1.70 -10.92 -2.01
CA ALA A 85 -1.99 -12.16 -2.73
C ALA A 85 -0.87 -13.20 -2.53
N ILE A 86 -0.65 -13.61 -1.28
CA ILE A 86 0.43 -14.50 -0.85
C ILE A 86 -0.12 -15.56 0.11
N ALA A 87 0.44 -16.77 0.10
CA ALA A 87 0.12 -17.84 1.04
C ALA A 87 0.59 -17.50 2.48
N THR A 88 -0.19 -16.71 3.21
CA THR A 88 0.16 -16.26 4.57
C THR A 88 0.29 -17.36 5.59
N ALA A 89 -0.47 -18.45 5.46
CA ALA A 89 -0.30 -19.63 6.31
C ALA A 89 1.14 -20.17 6.24
N THR A 90 1.71 -20.24 5.03
CA THR A 90 3.11 -20.63 4.83
C THR A 90 4.08 -19.61 5.44
N LEU A 91 3.79 -18.30 5.36
CA LEU A 91 4.62 -17.29 6.02
C LEU A 91 4.63 -17.46 7.55
N VAL A 92 3.48 -17.82 8.14
CA VAL A 92 3.37 -18.09 9.59
C VAL A 92 4.19 -19.32 9.99
N GLU A 93 4.12 -20.40 9.22
CA GLU A 93 4.95 -21.59 9.44
C GLU A 93 6.44 -21.27 9.34
N LEU A 94 6.87 -20.57 8.28
CA LEU A 94 8.26 -20.17 8.08
C LEU A 94 8.77 -19.25 9.20
N GLU A 95 7.94 -18.30 9.67
CA GLU A 95 8.31 -17.44 10.80
C GLU A 95 8.51 -18.26 12.09
N ALA A 96 7.65 -19.26 12.34
CA ALA A 96 7.81 -20.18 13.47
C ALA A 96 9.08 -21.07 13.36
N GLU A 97 9.55 -21.34 12.14
CA GLU A 97 10.78 -22.08 11.84
C GLU A 97 12.06 -21.21 11.90
N GLY A 98 11.92 -19.90 12.16
CA GLY A 98 13.04 -18.98 12.39
C GLY A 98 13.36 -18.05 11.22
N PHE A 99 12.57 -18.06 10.14
CA PHE A 99 12.64 -17.00 9.14
C PHE A 99 12.09 -15.67 9.71
N THR A 100 12.55 -14.54 9.21
CA THR A 100 12.01 -13.22 9.59
C THR A 100 11.08 -12.72 8.49
N VAL A 101 9.77 -12.67 8.78
CA VAL A 101 8.77 -12.06 7.90
C VAL A 101 8.59 -10.61 8.31
N ILE A 102 8.52 -9.72 7.33
CA ILE A 102 8.37 -8.27 7.55
C ILE A 102 6.92 -7.84 7.36
N PRO A 103 6.36 -6.99 8.25
CA PRO A 103 6.90 -6.66 9.57
C PRO A 103 6.77 -7.84 10.54
N THR A 104 5.73 -8.66 10.38
CA THR A 104 5.54 -10.00 10.98
C THR A 104 4.63 -10.84 10.07
N ALA A 105 4.64 -12.17 10.20
CA ALA A 105 3.68 -13.01 9.46
C ALA A 105 2.24 -12.78 9.94
N ARG A 106 2.04 -12.48 11.24
CA ARG A 106 0.75 -12.06 11.81
C ARG A 106 0.22 -10.79 11.14
N ALA A 107 1.07 -9.78 10.94
CA ALA A 107 0.67 -8.53 10.30
C ALA A 107 0.19 -8.80 8.88
N ALA A 108 0.97 -9.55 8.10
CA ALA A 108 0.57 -9.98 6.77
C ALA A 108 -0.77 -10.75 6.80
N GLN A 109 -0.95 -11.70 7.71
CA GLN A 109 -2.20 -12.46 7.80
C GLN A 109 -3.43 -11.59 8.12
N LEU A 110 -3.31 -10.68 9.10
CA LEU A 110 -4.44 -9.89 9.58
C LEU A 110 -4.86 -8.80 8.59
N THR A 111 -3.94 -8.20 7.85
CA THR A 111 -4.25 -7.11 6.92
C THR A 111 -4.66 -7.58 5.53
N MET A 112 -4.44 -8.86 5.20
CA MET A 112 -4.92 -9.45 3.94
C MET A 112 -6.41 -9.81 3.98
N ASN A 113 -6.98 -9.93 5.19
CA ASN A 113 -8.39 -10.21 5.41
C ASN A 113 -9.00 -9.05 6.19
N ARG A 114 -9.94 -8.32 5.59
CA ARG A 114 -10.61 -7.17 6.21
C ARG A 114 -11.23 -7.52 7.56
N GLU A 115 -11.68 -8.77 7.76
CA GLU A 115 -12.19 -9.22 9.05
C GLU A 115 -11.13 -9.21 10.15
N GLY A 116 -9.94 -9.74 9.86
CA GLY A 116 -8.87 -9.81 10.84
C GLY A 116 -8.48 -8.43 11.36
N ILE A 117 -8.17 -7.51 10.45
CA ILE A 117 -7.75 -6.16 10.82
C ILE A 117 -8.90 -5.32 11.41
N ARG A 118 -10.14 -5.49 10.93
CA ARG A 118 -11.29 -4.76 11.47
C ARG A 118 -11.59 -5.18 12.90
N ARG A 119 -11.63 -6.48 13.20
CA ARG A 119 -11.84 -6.99 14.55
C ARG A 119 -10.69 -6.58 15.48
N LEU A 120 -9.44 -6.66 15.02
CA LEU A 120 -8.31 -6.17 15.79
C LEU A 120 -8.51 -4.70 16.19
N ALA A 121 -8.82 -3.84 15.23
CA ALA A 121 -8.95 -2.41 15.49
C ALA A 121 -10.17 -2.08 16.38
N ALA A 122 -11.36 -2.58 16.04
CA ALA A 122 -12.59 -2.20 16.70
C ALA A 122 -12.85 -2.96 18.01
N GLU A 123 -12.54 -4.26 18.06
CA GLU A 123 -12.94 -5.13 19.17
C GLU A 123 -11.80 -5.33 20.19
N GLU A 124 -10.56 -5.51 19.72
CA GLU A 124 -9.42 -5.72 20.62
C GLU A 124 -8.76 -4.41 21.08
N LEU A 125 -8.67 -3.43 20.19
CA LEU A 125 -7.99 -2.14 20.47
C LEU A 125 -8.95 -0.99 20.80
N ASP A 126 -10.27 -1.20 20.66
CA ASP A 126 -11.31 -0.18 20.90
C ASP A 126 -11.04 1.13 20.14
N LEU A 127 -10.56 1.01 18.89
CA LEU A 127 -10.33 2.15 18.01
C LEU A 127 -11.63 2.52 17.28
N PRO A 128 -11.91 3.82 17.08
CA PRO A 128 -13.06 4.23 16.30
C PRO A 128 -12.94 3.71 14.86
N THR A 129 -13.94 2.99 14.36
CA THR A 129 -14.06 2.55 12.96
C THR A 129 -15.45 2.88 12.43
N SER A 130 -15.69 2.67 11.12
CA SER A 130 -17.07 2.58 10.63
C SER A 130 -17.82 1.44 11.32
N PRO A 131 -19.13 1.59 11.60
CA PRO A 131 -19.94 0.46 12.03
C PRO A 131 -19.94 -0.60 10.91
N TYR A 132 -19.90 -1.88 11.27
CA TYR A 132 -19.74 -2.93 10.28
C TYR A 132 -20.46 -4.24 10.63
N HIS A 133 -20.75 -5.01 9.58
CA HIS A 133 -21.18 -6.40 9.67
C HIS A 133 -20.38 -7.26 8.68
N PHE A 134 -20.32 -8.55 8.95
CA PHE A 134 -19.87 -9.54 7.97
C PHE A 134 -21.04 -10.41 7.52
N ALA A 135 -21.04 -10.78 6.25
CA ALA A 135 -22.05 -11.66 5.68
C ALA A 135 -21.44 -12.68 4.73
N ASP A 136 -21.91 -13.92 4.83
CA ASP A 136 -21.53 -15.04 3.97
C ASP A 136 -22.62 -15.37 2.93
N THR A 137 -23.85 -14.88 3.17
CA THR A 137 -25.01 -15.11 2.33
C THR A 137 -25.68 -13.80 1.95
N PHE A 138 -26.43 -13.81 0.84
CA PHE A 138 -27.21 -12.65 0.42
C PHE A 138 -28.24 -12.23 1.47
N GLU A 139 -28.84 -13.20 2.17
CA GLU A 139 -29.83 -12.92 3.23
C GLU A 139 -29.21 -12.16 4.40
N ASP A 140 -28.04 -12.59 4.87
CA ASP A 140 -27.33 -11.91 5.95
C ASP A 140 -26.79 -10.56 5.52
N TYR A 141 -26.32 -10.45 4.28
CA TYR A 141 -25.90 -9.20 3.67
C TYR A 141 -27.05 -8.19 3.62
N ARG A 142 -28.23 -8.61 3.15
CA ARG A 142 -29.41 -7.74 3.09
C ARG A 142 -29.82 -7.26 4.48
N LYS A 143 -29.85 -8.15 5.48
CA LYS A 143 -30.13 -7.77 6.88
C LYS A 143 -29.11 -6.75 7.40
N ALA A 144 -27.83 -6.94 7.10
CA ALA A 144 -26.77 -6.01 7.49
C ALA A 144 -26.91 -4.64 6.82
N VAL A 145 -27.30 -4.60 5.54
CA VAL A 145 -27.61 -3.34 4.85
C VAL A 145 -28.82 -2.65 5.48
N ASP A 146 -29.87 -3.40 5.80
CA ASP A 146 -31.07 -2.85 6.46
C ASP A 146 -30.76 -2.30 7.87
N ASP A 147 -29.84 -2.93 8.62
CA ASP A 147 -29.41 -2.50 9.97
C ASP A 147 -28.53 -1.23 9.92
N LEU A 148 -27.55 -1.18 9.01
CA LEU A 148 -26.67 -0.02 8.84
C LEU A 148 -27.36 1.18 8.19
N GLY A 149 -28.34 0.91 7.33
CA GLY A 149 -28.98 1.91 6.49
C GLY A 149 -28.10 2.43 5.35
N PHE A 150 -28.56 3.49 4.69
CA PHE A 150 -27.87 4.12 3.56
C PHE A 150 -27.34 5.51 3.92
N PRO A 151 -26.19 5.94 3.36
CA PRO A 151 -25.31 5.14 2.51
C PRO A 151 -24.46 4.14 3.30
N CYS A 152 -24.15 3.00 2.67
CA CYS A 152 -23.22 2.00 3.19
C CYS A 152 -22.31 1.46 2.08
N VAL A 153 -21.21 0.82 2.45
CA VAL A 153 -20.21 0.30 1.51
C VAL A 153 -20.08 -1.20 1.71
N VAL A 154 -20.18 -1.97 0.63
CA VAL A 154 -19.85 -3.41 0.64
C VAL A 154 -18.49 -3.64 0.02
N LYS A 155 -17.69 -4.54 0.61
CA LYS A 155 -16.38 -4.96 0.10
C LYS A 155 -16.20 -6.47 0.32
N PRO A 156 -15.57 -7.22 -0.61
CA PRO A 156 -15.08 -8.55 -0.31
C PRO A 156 -14.04 -8.47 0.80
N VAL A 157 -14.02 -9.45 1.72
CA VAL A 157 -13.02 -9.45 2.81
C VAL A 157 -11.60 -9.67 2.30
N MET A 158 -11.44 -10.22 1.09
CA MET A 158 -10.16 -10.40 0.40
C MET A 158 -10.23 -9.80 -1.00
N SER A 159 -9.93 -8.50 -1.10
CA SER A 159 -9.78 -7.76 -2.37
C SER A 159 -8.71 -6.66 -2.25
N SER A 160 -8.32 -6.09 -3.39
CA SER A 160 -7.38 -4.95 -3.48
C SER A 160 -7.87 -3.98 -4.56
N SER A 161 -7.46 -2.70 -4.46
CA SER A 161 -7.79 -1.63 -5.43
C SER A 161 -9.29 -1.49 -5.69
N GLY A 162 -10.11 -1.54 -4.62
CA GLY A 162 -11.58 -1.42 -4.70
C GLY A 162 -12.31 -2.45 -5.57
N LYS A 163 -11.65 -3.51 -6.06
CA LYS A 163 -12.33 -4.54 -6.86
C LYS A 163 -13.41 -5.23 -6.03
N GLY A 164 -14.63 -5.26 -6.54
CA GLY A 164 -15.80 -5.79 -5.85
C GLY A 164 -16.39 -4.84 -4.80
N GLN A 165 -15.86 -3.63 -4.64
CA GLN A 165 -16.41 -2.63 -3.73
C GLN A 165 -17.57 -1.87 -4.37
N SER A 166 -18.60 -1.57 -3.60
CA SER A 166 -19.70 -0.72 -4.04
C SER A 166 -20.19 0.19 -2.92
N LEU A 167 -20.49 1.45 -3.26
CA LEU A 167 -21.21 2.39 -2.41
C LEU A 167 -22.69 2.26 -2.71
N LEU A 168 -23.46 1.81 -1.74
CA LEU A 168 -24.90 1.74 -1.83
C LEU A 168 -25.51 3.03 -1.30
N ARG A 169 -26.39 3.62 -2.08
CA ARG A 169 -27.14 4.84 -1.76
C ARG A 169 -28.64 4.57 -1.60
N SER A 170 -29.14 3.49 -2.18
CA SER A 170 -30.52 3.07 -2.04
C SER A 170 -30.68 1.54 -2.10
N VAL A 171 -31.91 1.09 -1.86
CA VAL A 171 -32.31 -0.32 -1.97
C VAL A 171 -32.05 -0.91 -3.36
N ASP A 172 -32.07 -0.07 -4.41
CA ASP A 172 -31.87 -0.52 -5.79
C ASP A 172 -30.42 -0.96 -6.06
N ASP A 173 -29.47 -0.49 -5.24
CA ASP A 173 -28.06 -0.85 -5.35
C ASP A 173 -27.76 -2.24 -4.75
N VAL A 174 -28.62 -2.76 -3.88
CA VAL A 174 -28.34 -3.90 -2.98
C VAL A 174 -27.96 -5.16 -3.75
N GLN A 175 -28.75 -5.55 -4.76
CA GLN A 175 -28.52 -6.78 -5.51
C GLN A 175 -27.24 -6.68 -6.36
N ASN A 176 -27.11 -5.60 -7.13
CA ASN A 176 -25.96 -5.40 -8.02
C ASN A 176 -24.64 -5.32 -7.22
N ALA A 177 -24.65 -4.66 -6.07
CA ALA A 177 -23.49 -4.54 -5.19
C ALA A 177 -23.07 -5.90 -4.60
N TRP A 178 -24.03 -6.77 -4.24
CA TRP A 178 -23.73 -8.13 -3.82
C TRP A 178 -23.10 -8.94 -4.94
N ASP A 179 -23.73 -8.95 -6.12
CA ASP A 179 -23.24 -9.73 -7.26
C ASP A 179 -21.82 -9.30 -7.64
N TYR A 180 -21.55 -7.99 -7.70
CA TYR A 180 -20.21 -7.46 -7.96
C TYR A 180 -19.19 -7.84 -6.87
N ALA A 181 -19.57 -7.83 -5.59
CA ALA A 181 -18.68 -8.27 -4.51
C ALA A 181 -18.35 -9.78 -4.61
N GLN A 182 -19.31 -10.62 -5.00
CA GLN A 182 -19.09 -12.05 -5.20
C GLN A 182 -18.20 -12.36 -6.41
N GLU A 183 -18.28 -11.55 -7.47
CA GLU A 183 -17.38 -11.65 -8.64
C GLU A 183 -15.98 -11.08 -8.36
N GLY A 184 -15.89 -10.06 -7.50
CA GLY A 184 -14.67 -9.32 -7.21
C GLY A 184 -13.71 -10.01 -6.23
N GLY A 185 -14.19 -10.97 -5.44
CA GLY A 185 -13.39 -11.71 -4.47
C GLY A 185 -12.29 -12.56 -5.10
N ARG A 186 -11.09 -12.60 -4.49
CA ARG A 186 -9.92 -13.33 -5.04
C ARG A 186 -10.11 -14.86 -5.19
N ALA A 187 -11.07 -15.43 -4.47
CA ALA A 187 -11.48 -16.84 -4.59
C ALA A 187 -12.88 -17.01 -5.24
N GLY A 188 -13.48 -15.94 -5.77
CA GLY A 188 -14.89 -15.89 -6.11
C GLY A 188 -15.79 -15.75 -4.88
N LYS A 189 -16.99 -16.35 -4.94
CA LYS A 189 -18.03 -16.32 -3.90
C LYS A 189 -17.43 -16.42 -2.50
N GLY A 190 -17.68 -15.42 -1.67
CA GLY A 190 -17.00 -15.32 -0.38
C GLY A 190 -17.59 -14.27 0.53
N ARG A 191 -17.10 -14.27 1.76
CA ARG A 191 -17.51 -13.36 2.81
C ARG A 191 -17.28 -11.91 2.41
N VAL A 192 -18.23 -11.04 2.76
CA VAL A 192 -18.13 -9.58 2.57
C VAL A 192 -18.17 -8.87 3.91
N ILE A 193 -17.60 -7.67 3.94
CA ILE A 193 -17.85 -6.67 4.98
C ILE A 193 -18.81 -5.63 4.42
N ILE A 194 -19.79 -5.24 5.23
CA ILE A 194 -20.69 -4.11 4.99
C ILE A 194 -20.36 -3.07 6.04
N GLU A 195 -20.04 -1.86 5.62
CA GLU A 195 -19.62 -0.75 6.48
C GLU A 195 -20.57 0.43 6.33
N GLY A 196 -20.98 1.04 7.44
CA GLY A 196 -21.67 2.32 7.39
C GLY A 196 -20.76 3.40 6.80
N PHE A 197 -21.29 4.24 5.93
CA PHE A 197 -20.51 5.30 5.31
C PHE A 197 -20.16 6.38 6.35
N ILE A 198 -18.87 6.66 6.51
CA ILE A 198 -18.42 7.81 7.29
C ILE A 198 -18.55 9.05 6.42
N ASP A 199 -19.39 9.98 6.82
CA ASP A 199 -19.43 11.33 6.24
C ASP A 199 -18.22 12.11 6.77
N PHE A 200 -17.07 12.06 6.07
CA PHE A 200 -15.79 12.66 6.44
C PHE A 200 -15.45 13.91 5.60
N ASP A 201 -14.62 14.81 6.13
CA ASP A 201 -14.14 16.01 5.42
C ASP A 201 -13.02 15.65 4.42
N TYR A 202 -12.11 14.77 4.84
CA TYR A 202 -11.02 14.24 4.02
C TYR A 202 -10.50 12.91 4.57
N GLU A 203 -9.79 12.17 3.72
CA GLU A 203 -9.08 10.94 4.06
C GLU A 203 -7.57 11.16 4.00
N ILE A 204 -6.83 10.44 4.85
CA ILE A 204 -5.36 10.47 4.86
C ILE A 204 -4.78 9.06 4.91
N THR A 205 -3.56 8.95 4.41
CA THR A 205 -2.63 7.90 4.80
C THR A 205 -1.61 8.48 5.77
N LEU A 206 -1.62 8.04 7.02
CA LEU A 206 -0.56 8.36 7.99
C LEU A 206 0.55 7.31 7.90
N LEU A 207 1.57 7.60 7.10
CA LEU A 207 2.74 6.74 6.96
C LEU A 207 3.48 6.66 8.31
N THR A 208 3.44 5.48 8.90
CA THR A 208 3.88 5.21 10.27
C THR A 208 5.02 4.20 10.25
N VAL A 209 6.16 4.55 10.84
CA VAL A 209 7.38 3.73 10.80
C VAL A 209 7.66 3.15 12.18
N ARG A 210 7.63 1.82 12.29
CA ARG A 210 8.14 1.09 13.45
C ARG A 210 9.59 0.73 13.21
N HIS A 211 10.51 1.28 14.00
CA HIS A 211 11.95 1.06 13.84
C HIS A 211 12.63 0.83 15.19
N VAL A 212 13.96 0.71 15.19
CA VAL A 212 14.75 0.38 16.40
C VAL A 212 14.61 1.43 17.52
N GLY A 213 14.29 2.68 17.17
CA GLY A 213 14.06 3.78 18.12
C GLY A 213 12.59 3.98 18.52
N GLY A 214 11.68 3.07 18.16
CA GLY A 214 10.25 3.17 18.48
C GLY A 214 9.38 3.44 17.25
N THR A 215 8.41 4.35 17.39
CA THR A 215 7.46 4.72 16.33
C THR A 215 7.68 6.16 15.91
N THR A 216 7.71 6.42 14.61
CA THR A 216 7.81 7.78 14.05
C THR A 216 6.82 7.93 12.90
N PHE A 217 6.27 9.12 12.76
CA PHE A 217 5.24 9.43 11.76
C PHE A 217 5.81 10.37 10.69
N CYS A 218 5.44 10.15 9.44
CA CYS A 218 5.56 11.17 8.41
C CYS A 218 4.45 12.23 8.61
N ALA A 219 4.59 13.39 7.97
CA ALA A 219 3.47 14.31 7.84
C ALA A 219 2.29 13.61 7.11
N PRO A 220 1.03 13.92 7.46
CA PRO A 220 -0.13 13.22 6.91
C PRO A 220 -0.21 13.42 5.38
N VAL A 221 -0.49 12.33 4.67
CA VAL A 221 -0.66 12.35 3.21
C VAL A 221 -2.14 12.33 2.88
N GLY A 222 -2.66 13.42 2.32
CA GLY A 222 -4.02 13.45 1.78
C GLY A 222 -4.06 12.79 0.41
N HIS A 223 -5.21 12.27 0.00
CA HIS A 223 -5.37 11.68 -1.32
C HIS A 223 -6.80 11.79 -1.85
N ARG A 224 -6.93 11.57 -3.16
CA ARG A 224 -8.22 11.43 -3.83
C ARG A 224 -8.31 10.04 -4.45
N GLN A 225 -9.27 9.25 -3.96
CA GLN A 225 -9.65 7.97 -4.55
C GLN A 225 -10.67 8.18 -5.68
N GLU A 226 -10.56 7.41 -6.75
CA GLU A 226 -11.60 7.31 -7.78
C GLU A 226 -11.70 5.85 -8.25
N LYS A 227 -12.90 5.27 -8.17
CA LYS A 227 -13.16 3.86 -8.54
C LYS A 227 -12.26 2.83 -7.83
N GLY A 228 -11.75 3.16 -6.65
CA GLY A 228 -10.92 2.25 -5.84
C GLY A 228 -9.41 2.35 -6.07
N ASP A 229 -8.96 3.27 -6.92
CA ASP A 229 -7.54 3.60 -7.11
C ASP A 229 -7.28 5.07 -6.82
N TYR A 230 -6.16 5.36 -6.13
CA TYR A 230 -5.76 6.74 -5.87
C TYR A 230 -5.33 7.41 -7.18
N GLN A 231 -5.77 8.64 -7.39
CA GLN A 231 -5.45 9.43 -8.58
C GLN A 231 -4.32 10.42 -8.31
N GLU A 232 -4.35 11.00 -7.11
CA GLU A 232 -3.41 12.01 -6.66
C GLU A 232 -3.28 11.93 -5.15
N SER A 233 -2.10 12.28 -4.66
CA SER A 233 -1.82 12.41 -3.22
C SER A 233 -0.97 13.64 -2.96
N TRP A 234 -1.03 14.18 -1.76
CA TRP A 234 -0.29 15.39 -1.39
C TRP A 234 0.14 15.38 0.06
N GLN A 235 1.21 16.12 0.35
CA GLN A 235 1.78 16.21 1.69
C GLN A 235 2.36 17.62 1.94
N PRO A 236 2.12 18.21 3.13
CA PRO A 236 1.23 17.74 4.20
C PRO A 236 -0.25 18.00 3.90
N GLN A 237 -1.14 17.09 4.32
CA GLN A 237 -2.57 17.40 4.49
C GLN A 237 -2.75 18.34 5.68
N ALA A 238 -3.51 19.42 5.51
CA ALA A 238 -3.83 20.30 6.62
C ALA A 238 -4.76 19.59 7.62
N MET A 239 -4.40 19.64 8.90
CA MET A 239 -5.16 19.02 9.99
C MET A 239 -5.11 19.92 11.22
N SER A 240 -6.14 19.83 12.08
CA SER A 240 -6.04 20.41 13.41
C SER A 240 -4.99 19.64 14.23
N PRO A 241 -4.35 20.28 15.24
CA PRO A 241 -3.45 19.58 16.15
C PRO A 241 -4.11 18.40 16.89
N ILE A 242 -5.42 18.49 17.14
CA ILE A 242 -6.19 17.45 17.84
C ILE A 242 -6.38 16.23 16.92
N ALA A 243 -6.83 16.45 15.68
CA ALA A 243 -6.98 15.39 14.69
C ALA A 243 -5.65 14.69 14.39
N LEU A 244 -4.55 15.46 14.30
CA LEU A 244 -3.22 14.90 14.07
C LEU A 244 -2.77 14.02 15.24
N ALA A 245 -2.88 14.51 16.48
CA ALA A 245 -2.51 13.75 17.67
C ALA A 245 -3.33 12.46 17.82
N GLU A 246 -4.64 12.51 17.53
CA GLU A 246 -5.49 11.34 17.55
C GLU A 246 -5.15 10.35 16.42
N SER A 247 -4.82 10.86 15.23
CA SER A 247 -4.34 10.03 14.12
C SER A 247 -3.05 9.29 14.46
N GLU A 248 -2.09 9.97 15.10
CA GLU A 248 -0.85 9.36 15.60
C GLU A 248 -1.12 8.31 16.69
N ARG A 249 -2.07 8.57 17.60
CA ARG A 249 -2.48 7.61 18.64
C ARG A 249 -3.06 6.33 18.03
N VAL A 250 -4.02 6.46 17.10
CA VAL A 250 -4.65 5.35 16.38
C VAL A 250 -3.61 4.56 15.60
N ALA A 251 -2.76 5.24 14.82
CA ALA A 251 -1.71 4.62 14.02
C ALA A 251 -0.66 3.90 14.87
N LYS A 252 -0.27 4.47 16.01
CA LYS A 252 0.62 3.81 16.96
C LYS A 252 0.00 2.53 17.51
N ALA A 253 -1.25 2.59 17.99
CA ALA A 253 -1.93 1.45 18.60
C ALA A 253 -2.03 0.27 17.64
N VAL A 254 -2.49 0.50 16.40
CA VAL A 254 -2.65 -0.57 15.41
C VAL A 254 -1.29 -1.15 14.98
N THR A 255 -0.28 -0.30 14.75
CA THR A 255 1.05 -0.78 14.33
C THR A 255 1.82 -1.45 15.47
N GLU A 256 1.54 -1.10 16.74
CA GLU A 256 2.02 -1.81 17.92
C GLU A 256 1.43 -3.21 18.04
N ALA A 257 0.12 -3.34 17.81
CA ALA A 257 -0.57 -4.62 17.86
C ALA A 257 -0.19 -5.58 16.72
N LEU A 258 0.05 -5.06 15.51
CA LEU A 258 0.56 -5.85 14.38
C LEU A 258 2.03 -6.28 14.59
N GLY A 259 2.79 -5.47 15.32
CA GLY A 259 4.17 -5.76 15.70
C GLY A 259 5.16 -5.62 14.55
N GLY A 260 6.43 -5.94 14.84
CA GLY A 260 7.51 -5.91 13.86
C GLY A 260 8.04 -4.52 13.55
N ARG A 261 9.03 -4.48 12.64
CA ARG A 261 9.62 -3.24 12.12
C ARG A 261 9.31 -3.12 10.64
N GLY A 262 9.07 -1.89 10.20
CA GLY A 262 8.65 -1.59 8.85
C GLY A 262 7.92 -0.27 8.78
N LEU A 263 7.37 0.01 7.61
CA LEU A 263 6.53 1.17 7.36
C LEU A 263 5.13 0.63 7.15
N PHE A 264 4.16 1.35 7.69
CA PHE A 264 2.75 1.03 7.63
C PHE A 264 2.01 2.22 7.02
N GLY A 265 1.17 1.99 6.02
CA GLY A 265 0.22 2.98 5.55
C GLY A 265 -1.07 2.85 6.33
N VAL A 266 -1.28 3.69 7.35
CA VAL A 266 -2.52 3.69 8.15
C VAL A 266 -3.53 4.63 7.50
N GLU A 267 -4.65 4.10 7.02
CA GLU A 267 -5.71 4.88 6.38
C GLU A 267 -6.75 5.34 7.40
N LEU A 268 -7.05 6.64 7.38
CA LEU A 268 -7.89 7.30 8.36
C LEU A 268 -8.89 8.25 7.67
N PHE A 269 -10.13 8.26 8.17
CA PHE A 269 -11.13 9.26 7.82
C PHE A 269 -11.18 10.35 8.89
N ILE A 270 -11.26 11.62 8.47
CA ILE A 270 -11.21 12.77 9.37
C ILE A 270 -12.46 13.64 9.21
N LYS A 271 -13.08 14.04 10.32
CA LYS A 271 -14.13 15.08 10.35
C LYS A 271 -13.94 16.02 11.52
N GLY A 272 -13.58 17.27 11.22
CA GLY A 272 -13.09 18.20 12.23
C GLY A 272 -11.94 17.58 13.02
N ASP A 273 -12.19 17.27 14.30
CA ASP A 273 -11.22 16.66 15.22
C ASP A 273 -11.42 15.15 15.42
N GLN A 274 -12.44 14.56 14.79
CA GLN A 274 -12.76 13.14 14.91
C GLN A 274 -11.99 12.32 13.86
N VAL A 275 -11.49 11.15 14.29
CA VAL A 275 -10.66 10.26 13.47
C VAL A 275 -11.23 8.85 13.53
N TRP A 276 -11.41 8.22 12.37
CA TRP A 276 -11.80 6.81 12.27
C TRP A 276 -10.75 6.02 11.51
N PHE A 277 -10.36 4.88 12.07
CA PHE A 277 -9.55 3.87 11.41
C PHE A 277 -10.34 3.19 10.29
N SER A 278 -9.77 3.22 9.08
CA SER A 278 -10.31 2.53 7.91
C SER A 278 -9.64 1.16 7.75
N GLU A 279 -8.35 1.17 7.42
CA GLU A 279 -7.51 0.00 7.23
C GLU A 279 -6.01 0.33 7.40
N VAL A 280 -5.14 -0.67 7.28
CA VAL A 280 -3.69 -0.48 7.29
C VAL A 280 -2.98 -1.46 6.37
N SER A 281 -2.07 -0.92 5.56
CA SER A 281 -1.10 -1.71 4.80
C SER A 281 0.17 -1.90 5.63
N PRO A 282 0.63 -3.13 5.90
CA PRO A 282 1.84 -3.38 6.71
C PRO A 282 3.12 -3.24 5.88
N ARG A 283 3.14 -2.27 4.97
CA ARG A 283 4.15 -2.05 3.94
C ARG A 283 4.04 -0.59 3.43
N PRO A 284 4.99 -0.12 2.60
CA PRO A 284 4.81 1.11 1.83
C PRO A 284 3.47 1.16 1.10
N HIS A 285 2.84 2.34 1.12
CA HIS A 285 1.52 2.58 0.55
C HIS A 285 1.62 3.41 -0.73
N ASP A 286 0.72 3.21 -1.67
CA ASP A 286 0.85 3.83 -2.99
C ASP A 286 0.63 5.35 -2.98
N THR A 287 -0.30 5.85 -2.17
CA THR A 287 -0.46 7.29 -1.89
C THR A 287 0.84 7.92 -1.36
N GLY A 288 1.69 7.13 -0.68
CA GLY A 288 2.98 7.56 -0.17
C GLY A 288 4.06 7.79 -1.24
N LEU A 289 3.78 7.54 -2.54
CA LEU A 289 4.70 7.85 -3.63
C LEU A 289 5.11 9.33 -3.68
N VAL A 290 4.29 10.24 -3.12
CA VAL A 290 4.65 11.65 -2.92
C VAL A 290 5.94 11.83 -2.12
N THR A 291 6.27 10.90 -1.20
CA THR A 291 7.50 10.94 -0.40
C THR A 291 8.79 10.81 -1.21
N LEU A 292 8.71 10.39 -2.47
CA LEU A 292 9.84 10.38 -3.39
C LEU A 292 10.34 11.79 -3.75
N ILE A 293 9.51 12.83 -3.56
CA ILE A 293 9.89 14.23 -3.77
C ILE A 293 9.75 15.07 -2.49
N SER A 294 8.84 14.68 -1.58
CA SER A 294 8.48 15.50 -0.43
C SER A 294 9.35 15.30 0.81
N GLN A 295 10.19 14.25 0.86
CA GLN A 295 10.98 13.90 2.03
C GLN A 295 12.45 13.60 1.70
N ASP A 296 13.32 13.79 2.69
CA ASP A 296 14.73 13.36 2.62
C ASP A 296 14.88 11.84 2.60
N LEU A 297 14.01 11.15 3.35
CA LEU A 297 13.82 9.71 3.31
C LEU A 297 12.43 9.41 2.76
N SER A 298 12.38 8.83 1.57
CA SER A 298 11.13 8.29 1.03
C SER A 298 10.57 7.20 1.95
N GLN A 299 9.28 6.89 1.84
CA GLN A 299 8.69 5.77 2.56
C GLN A 299 9.46 4.45 2.33
N PHE A 300 10.06 4.28 1.15
CA PHE A 300 10.82 3.09 0.79
C PHE A 300 12.17 3.06 1.52
N ALA A 301 12.84 4.21 1.64
CA ALA A 301 14.07 4.35 2.42
C ALA A 301 13.81 4.15 3.91
N LEU A 302 12.69 4.67 4.42
CA LEU A 302 12.23 4.46 5.79
C LEU A 302 11.96 2.98 6.07
N HIS A 303 11.26 2.30 5.16
CA HIS A 303 11.00 0.87 5.26
C HIS A 303 12.30 0.06 5.27
N ALA A 304 13.20 0.29 4.30
CA ALA A 304 14.49 -0.38 4.22
C ALA A 304 15.32 -0.19 5.51
N ARG A 305 15.40 1.04 6.03
CA ARG A 305 16.11 1.31 7.30
C ARG A 305 15.47 0.58 8.48
N ALA A 306 14.14 0.62 8.58
CA ALA A 306 13.39 0.01 9.68
C ALA A 306 13.64 -1.51 9.75
N ILE A 307 13.53 -2.21 8.61
CA ILE A 307 13.67 -3.67 8.55
C ILE A 307 15.11 -4.12 8.78
N LEU A 308 16.09 -3.32 8.36
CA LEU A 308 17.51 -3.57 8.64
C LEU A 308 17.91 -3.20 10.07
N GLY A 309 17.00 -2.62 10.87
CA GLY A 309 17.30 -2.17 12.23
C GLY A 309 18.28 -1.00 12.27
N LEU A 310 18.25 -0.14 11.25
CA LEU A 310 19.02 1.10 11.18
C LEU A 310 18.25 2.25 11.85
N PRO A 311 18.94 3.25 12.42
CA PRO A 311 18.29 4.37 13.09
C PRO A 311 17.61 5.32 12.09
N ILE A 312 16.48 5.89 12.52
CA ILE A 312 15.75 6.96 11.82
C ILE A 312 15.63 8.14 12.80
N PRO A 313 16.65 9.00 12.89
CA PRO A 313 16.68 10.06 13.91
C PRO A 313 15.75 11.23 13.58
N LEU A 314 15.46 11.45 12.30
CA LEU A 314 14.66 12.56 11.81
C LEU A 314 14.09 12.20 10.43
N ILE A 315 12.89 12.70 10.14
CA ILE A 315 12.28 12.72 8.81
C ILE A 315 12.06 14.20 8.47
N ARG A 316 12.67 14.68 7.39
CA ARG A 316 12.51 16.07 6.94
C ARG A 316 11.48 16.12 5.82
N GLN A 317 10.47 16.96 5.99
CA GLN A 317 9.47 17.28 4.97
C GLN A 317 9.87 18.58 4.27
N PHE A 318 9.81 18.61 2.94
CA PHE A 318 10.38 19.68 2.10
C PHE A 318 9.37 20.73 1.62
N GLY A 319 8.21 20.85 2.26
CA GLY A 319 7.14 21.76 1.85
C GLY A 319 6.11 21.12 0.91
N PRO A 320 5.09 21.87 0.48
CA PRO A 320 3.94 21.34 -0.25
C PRO A 320 4.32 20.55 -1.49
N SER A 321 3.89 19.29 -1.54
CA SER A 321 4.25 18.35 -2.59
C SER A 321 3.07 17.48 -2.98
N ALA A 322 3.04 17.00 -4.21
CA ALA A 322 2.00 16.13 -4.72
C ALA A 322 2.53 15.04 -5.66
N SER A 323 1.75 13.97 -5.79
CA SER A 323 1.89 12.95 -6.82
C SER A 323 0.60 12.88 -7.64
N ALA A 324 0.72 12.59 -8.94
CA ALA A 324 -0.40 12.33 -9.83
C ALA A 324 -0.08 11.12 -10.70
N VAL A 325 -0.97 10.14 -10.73
CA VAL A 325 -0.74 8.89 -11.46
C VAL A 325 -0.74 9.09 -12.97
N ILE A 326 0.05 8.29 -13.68
CA ILE A 326 -0.07 8.08 -15.13
C ILE A 326 -0.86 6.78 -15.29
N LEU A 327 -2.18 6.93 -15.41
CA LEU A 327 -3.11 5.83 -15.55
C LEU A 327 -3.35 5.58 -17.05
N VAL A 328 -2.99 4.40 -17.52
CA VAL A 328 -3.09 4.03 -18.94
C VAL A 328 -4.27 3.10 -19.11
N GLU A 329 -5.10 3.38 -20.11
CA GLU A 329 -6.22 2.52 -20.51
C GLU A 329 -5.97 1.97 -21.91
N GLY A 330 -6.08 0.66 -22.06
CA GLY A 330 -5.94 -0.04 -23.34
C GLY A 330 -5.31 -1.42 -23.19
N GLN A 331 -4.80 -1.95 -24.30
CA GLN A 331 -4.13 -3.25 -24.33
C GLN A 331 -2.85 -3.15 -25.15
N SER A 332 -1.70 -3.44 -24.53
CA SER A 332 -0.39 -3.39 -25.18
C SER A 332 0.66 -4.14 -24.37
N THR A 333 1.63 -4.74 -25.07
CA THR A 333 2.87 -5.28 -24.51
C THR A 333 4.10 -4.48 -24.95
N GLN A 334 3.89 -3.32 -25.58
CA GLN A 334 4.92 -2.48 -26.19
C GLN A 334 4.74 -0.99 -25.82
N THR A 335 4.15 -0.73 -24.66
CA THR A 335 3.84 0.64 -24.20
C THR A 335 5.09 1.52 -24.22
N ALA A 336 5.01 2.65 -24.93
CA ALA A 336 6.05 3.67 -24.95
C ALA A 336 5.50 5.01 -24.41
N PHE A 337 6.42 5.85 -23.91
CA PHE A 337 6.09 7.15 -23.32
C PHE A 337 6.86 8.26 -24.03
N ALA A 338 6.13 9.16 -24.67
CA ALA A 338 6.65 10.30 -25.40
C ALA A 338 6.34 11.63 -24.66
N ASN A 339 6.87 12.72 -25.18
CA ASN A 339 6.71 14.09 -24.64
C ASN A 339 7.22 14.27 -23.18
N LEU A 340 8.16 13.44 -22.76
CA LEU A 340 8.73 13.47 -21.39
C LEU A 340 9.43 14.80 -21.06
N GLY A 341 9.97 15.49 -22.08
CA GLY A 341 10.58 16.81 -21.91
C GLY A 341 9.57 17.87 -21.44
N ALA A 342 8.32 17.81 -21.94
CA ALA A 342 7.27 18.71 -21.47
C ALA A 342 6.81 18.35 -20.06
N ALA A 343 6.70 17.06 -19.74
CA ALA A 343 6.34 16.57 -18.40
C ALA A 343 7.35 17.00 -17.31
N LEU A 344 8.61 17.25 -17.68
CA LEU A 344 9.70 17.64 -16.79
C LEU A 344 10.16 19.10 -16.98
N ALA A 345 9.39 19.91 -17.74
CA ALA A 345 9.80 21.27 -18.07
C ALA A 345 9.69 22.24 -16.88
N GLU A 346 8.70 22.03 -15.99
CA GLU A 346 8.53 22.85 -14.79
C GLU A 346 9.56 22.46 -13.72
N PRO A 347 10.16 23.43 -13.00
CA PRO A 347 11.08 23.14 -11.90
C PRO A 347 10.37 22.36 -10.78
N ASP A 348 11.17 21.62 -10.01
CA ASP A 348 10.69 20.79 -8.90
C ASP A 348 9.67 19.72 -9.34
N THR A 349 9.83 19.19 -10.55
CA THR A 349 9.09 18.04 -11.06
C THR A 349 9.97 16.81 -11.17
N ALA A 350 9.37 15.63 -11.03
CA ALA A 350 10.03 14.36 -11.30
C ALA A 350 9.02 13.36 -11.87
N LEU A 351 9.55 12.36 -12.59
CA LEU A 351 8.77 11.29 -13.20
C LEU A 351 9.28 9.93 -12.73
N ARG A 352 8.36 8.98 -12.55
CA ARG A 352 8.68 7.56 -12.43
C ARG A 352 7.83 6.79 -13.43
N LEU A 353 8.49 6.13 -14.37
CA LEU A 353 7.87 5.14 -15.25
C LEU A 353 8.25 3.76 -14.72
N PHE A 354 7.25 2.94 -14.39
CA PHE A 354 7.48 1.74 -13.60
C PHE A 354 8.11 0.59 -14.40
N GLY A 355 8.04 0.65 -15.72
CA GLY A 355 8.53 -0.40 -16.61
C GLY A 355 7.64 -1.64 -16.61
N LYS A 356 6.34 -1.50 -16.32
CA LYS A 356 5.41 -2.64 -16.39
C LYS A 356 5.40 -3.19 -17.83
N PRO A 357 5.51 -4.52 -18.02
CA PRO A 357 5.72 -5.10 -19.36
C PRO A 357 4.47 -5.05 -20.25
N GLU A 358 3.29 -4.87 -19.65
CA GLU A 358 2.03 -4.82 -20.38
C GLU A 358 1.00 -3.93 -19.67
N VAL A 359 0.00 -3.50 -20.43
CA VAL A 359 -1.27 -2.97 -19.93
C VAL A 359 -2.40 -3.78 -20.56
N ASN A 360 -3.41 -4.12 -19.78
CA ASN A 360 -4.63 -4.77 -20.24
C ASN A 360 -5.80 -4.24 -19.40
N GLY A 361 -6.66 -3.43 -20.01
CA GLY A 361 -7.66 -2.63 -19.31
C GLY A 361 -7.03 -1.34 -18.79
N GLN A 362 -7.23 -1.03 -17.51
CA GLN A 362 -6.68 0.17 -16.88
C GLN A 362 -5.55 -0.20 -15.91
N ARG A 363 -4.37 0.43 -16.06
CA ARG A 363 -3.20 0.14 -15.23
C ARG A 363 -2.40 1.40 -14.95
N ARG A 364 -2.00 1.59 -13.69
CA ARG A 364 -1.07 2.65 -13.30
C ARG A 364 0.32 2.33 -13.84
N MET A 365 0.82 3.09 -14.81
CA MET A 365 2.10 2.81 -15.48
C MET A 365 3.24 3.73 -15.05
N GLY A 366 2.90 4.82 -14.37
CA GLY A 366 3.87 5.74 -13.79
C GLY A 366 3.23 6.71 -12.81
N VAL A 367 4.03 7.64 -12.32
CA VAL A 367 3.61 8.75 -11.47
C VAL A 367 4.45 9.98 -11.76
N ALA A 368 3.80 11.14 -11.87
CA ALA A 368 4.43 12.44 -11.86
C ALA A 368 4.43 12.98 -10.44
N LEU A 369 5.52 13.65 -10.07
CA LEU A 369 5.76 14.21 -8.75
C LEU A 369 6.07 15.69 -8.89
N ALA A 370 5.57 16.50 -7.97
CA ALA A 370 5.82 17.93 -7.97
C ALA A 370 5.95 18.49 -6.55
N ARG A 371 6.78 19.51 -6.39
CA ARG A 371 6.80 20.40 -5.23
C ARG A 371 6.50 21.83 -5.66
N ASP A 372 5.86 22.58 -4.78
CA ASP A 372 5.54 23.99 -5.00
C ASP A 372 5.33 24.75 -3.69
N GLU A 373 4.95 26.03 -3.79
CA GLU A 373 4.70 26.92 -2.65
C GLU A 373 3.42 26.58 -1.86
N SER A 374 2.45 25.91 -2.49
CA SER A 374 1.17 25.50 -1.87
C SER A 374 0.77 24.09 -2.32
N ILE A 375 -0.15 23.46 -1.57
CA ILE A 375 -0.63 22.11 -1.91
C ILE A 375 -1.42 22.16 -3.23
N GLU A 376 -2.20 23.21 -3.44
CA GLU A 376 -2.98 23.43 -4.65
C GLU A 376 -2.07 23.56 -5.87
N THR A 377 -1.01 24.37 -5.79
CA THR A 377 -0.08 24.57 -6.92
C THR A 377 0.76 23.31 -7.17
N ALA A 378 1.19 22.59 -6.12
CA ALA A 378 1.88 21.31 -6.26
C ALA A 378 1.01 20.25 -6.94
N ARG A 379 -0.26 20.11 -6.54
CA ARG A 379 -1.21 19.17 -7.16
C ARG A 379 -1.48 19.50 -8.61
N ALA A 380 -1.73 20.78 -8.91
CA ALA A 380 -1.92 21.23 -10.29
C ALA A 380 -0.68 20.96 -11.14
N LYS A 381 0.52 21.19 -10.62
CA LYS A 381 1.80 20.91 -11.31
C LYS A 381 2.00 19.42 -11.57
N ALA A 382 1.82 18.56 -10.56
CA ALA A 382 1.92 17.10 -10.74
C ALA A 382 0.91 16.59 -11.79
N THR A 383 -0.31 17.13 -11.78
CA THR A 383 -1.36 16.77 -12.74
C THR A 383 -0.99 17.17 -14.17
N ARG A 384 -0.52 18.41 -14.38
CA ARG A 384 -0.02 18.86 -15.68
C ARG A 384 1.14 18.01 -16.19
N ALA A 385 2.10 17.69 -15.31
CA ALA A 385 3.23 16.84 -15.65
C ALA A 385 2.80 15.42 -16.06
N SER A 386 1.84 14.82 -15.33
CA SER A 386 1.26 13.52 -15.70
C SER A 386 0.55 13.58 -17.05
N GLN A 387 -0.32 14.58 -17.26
CA GLN A 387 -1.09 14.76 -18.49
C GLN A 387 -0.23 15.11 -19.72
N ALA A 388 0.96 15.67 -19.52
CA ALA A 388 1.89 15.96 -20.60
C ALA A 388 2.52 14.69 -21.19
N VAL A 389 2.54 13.57 -20.46
CA VAL A 389 3.07 12.30 -20.95
C VAL A 389 2.14 11.74 -22.02
N VAL A 390 2.67 11.55 -23.23
CA VAL A 390 1.96 10.88 -24.32
C VAL A 390 2.23 9.39 -24.24
N VAL A 391 1.18 8.57 -24.24
CA VAL A 391 1.29 7.12 -24.17
C VAL A 391 1.00 6.51 -25.53
N GLU A 392 1.92 5.68 -26.01
CA GLU A 392 1.81 4.94 -27.26
C GLU A 392 1.63 3.46 -26.92
N LEU A 393 0.57 2.83 -27.45
CA LEU A 393 0.16 1.45 -27.16
C LEU A 393 0.44 0.52 -28.34
#